data_AF-A0A165ZZ36-F1
#
_entry.id   AF-A0A165ZZ36-F1
#
_cell.length_a   1.000
_cell.length_b   1.000
_cell.length_c   1.000
_cell.angle_alpha   90.00
_cell.angle_beta   90.00
_cell.angle_gamma   90.00
#
_symmetry.space_group_name_H-M   'P 1'
#
loop_
_entity.id
_entity.type
_entity.pdbx_description
1 polymer ?
#
loop_
_entity_poly.entity_id
_entity_poly.type
_entity_poly.pdbx_seq_one_letter_code
_entity_poly.pdbx_strand_id
1 'polypeptide(L)'
;MSWQALSTRVASFTAPPKPAGARPTRGHQKTSWPHPPSFRANPATLAEAGFYYAPSSSDLDNVVCFMCAKELSDWEAEDDPFQIHAVKCPKCPWVVVRCALAQDLDDEGNYNFPTPDRLPNSRVLERARLATYTKGKEKIWPHDGTKNHGAMSKKMAKAGFVYTPSSTPDDDTATCLYCNTSLSGWDAEDDPLSVPPSPPIP
;
A
#
# COMPACT_ATOMS: atom_id res chain seq x y z
N MET A 1 -4.19 -10.73 9.00
CA MET A 1 -3.79 -9.57 8.16
C MET A 1 -3.75 -8.36 9.06
N SER A 2 -2.62 -7.64 9.12
CA SER A 2 -2.47 -6.38 9.85
C SER A 2 -2.51 -5.27 8.80
N TRP A 3 -3.65 -4.58 8.68
CA TRP A 3 -3.76 -3.44 7.79
C TRP A 3 -2.94 -2.28 8.40
N GLN A 4 -2.04 -1.67 7.63
CA GLN A 4 -1.09 -0.66 8.14
C GLN A 4 -0.95 0.51 7.15
N ALA A 5 -0.94 1.74 7.66
CA ALA A 5 -0.65 2.95 6.90
C ALA A 5 0.79 2.93 6.35
N LEU A 6 1.04 3.67 5.26
CA LEU A 6 2.38 3.75 4.66
C LEU A 6 3.44 4.21 5.69
N SER A 7 3.13 5.25 6.46
CA SER A 7 4.03 5.77 7.51
C SER A 7 4.35 4.72 8.57
N THR A 8 3.36 3.90 8.97
CA THR A 8 3.56 2.78 9.90
C THR A 8 4.47 1.71 9.31
N ARG A 9 4.27 1.38 8.02
CA ARG A 9 5.14 0.42 7.32
C ARG A 9 6.58 0.93 7.23
N VAL A 10 6.79 2.19 6.86
CA VAL A 10 8.14 2.80 6.85
C VAL A 10 8.76 2.79 8.25
N ALA A 11 8.00 3.17 9.27
CA ALA A 11 8.49 3.22 10.65
C ALA A 11 8.95 1.84 11.17
N SER A 12 8.35 0.75 10.67
CA SER A 12 8.71 -0.62 11.07
C SER A 12 10.18 -0.98 10.81
N PHE A 13 10.84 -0.32 9.86
CA PHE A 13 12.24 -0.57 9.50
C PHE A 13 13.26 0.12 10.43
N THR A 14 12.79 0.98 11.33
CA THR A 14 13.66 1.71 12.27
C THR A 14 13.60 1.09 13.67
N ALA A 15 14.75 0.94 14.31
CA ALA A 15 14.79 0.52 15.70
C ALA A 15 14.19 1.64 16.58
N PRO A 16 13.27 1.33 17.52
CA PRO A 16 12.78 2.34 18.43
C PRO A 16 13.94 2.88 19.29
N PRO A 17 13.94 4.18 19.63
CA PRO A 17 14.96 4.75 20.48
C PRO A 17 15.01 4.00 21.82
N LYS A 18 16.22 3.67 22.28
CA LYS A 18 16.41 3.03 23.59
C LYS A 18 15.98 4.00 24.69
N PRO A 19 15.11 3.61 25.64
CA PRO A 19 14.85 4.42 26.82
C PRO A 19 16.15 4.64 27.60
N ALA A 20 16.38 5.87 28.05
CA ALA A 20 17.54 6.18 28.89
C ALA A 20 17.47 5.31 30.17
N GLY A 21 18.50 4.48 30.41
CA GLY A 21 18.60 3.62 31.59
C GLY A 21 18.00 2.20 31.45
N ALA A 22 17.58 1.76 30.26
CA ALA A 22 17.09 0.41 30.07
C ALA A 22 18.19 -0.66 30.26
N ARG A 23 17.99 -1.57 31.22
CA ARG A 23 18.83 -2.77 31.40
C ARG A 23 18.67 -3.70 30.19
N PRO A 24 19.73 -4.40 29.73
CA PRO A 24 19.61 -5.37 28.65
C PRO A 24 18.71 -6.53 29.10
N THR A 25 17.49 -6.60 28.57
CA THR A 25 16.61 -7.75 28.72
C THR A 25 16.89 -8.74 27.57
N ARG A 26 16.93 -10.04 27.86
CA ARG A 26 16.91 -11.11 26.85
C ARG A 26 15.51 -11.21 26.25
N GLY A 27 15.15 -10.24 25.42
CA GLY A 27 14.01 -10.29 24.50
C GLY A 27 14.50 -10.07 23.08
N HIS A 28 13.71 -10.46 22.07
CA HIS A 28 13.98 -10.12 20.67
C HIS A 28 14.25 -8.62 20.57
N GLN A 29 15.51 -8.24 20.29
CA GLN A 29 15.82 -6.83 20.03
C GLN A 29 15.09 -6.47 18.75
N LYS A 30 14.27 -5.42 18.78
CA LYS A 30 13.75 -4.82 17.55
C LYS A 30 14.95 -4.27 16.78
N THR A 31 15.35 -4.98 15.74
CA THR A 31 16.45 -4.62 14.85
C THR A 31 16.01 -3.52 13.90
N SER A 32 16.97 -2.80 13.32
CA SER A 32 16.72 -1.98 12.13
C SER A 32 16.82 -2.84 10.87
N TRP A 33 16.41 -2.28 9.73
CA TRP A 33 16.71 -2.86 8.42
C TRP A 33 18.22 -3.11 8.27
N PRO A 34 18.66 -4.30 7.83
CA PRO A 34 20.08 -4.66 7.83
C PRO A 34 20.84 -4.18 6.59
N HIS A 35 20.15 -3.80 5.51
CA HIS A 35 20.78 -3.47 4.23
C HIS A 35 21.09 -1.99 4.04
N PRO A 36 22.11 -1.64 3.23
CA PRO A 36 22.45 -0.26 2.92
C PRO A 36 21.31 0.53 2.27
N PRO A 37 21.19 1.86 2.50
CA PRO A 37 20.20 2.70 1.83
C PRO A 37 20.33 2.76 0.30
N SER A 38 21.48 2.37 -0.26
CA SER A 38 21.74 2.33 -1.71
C SER A 38 21.05 1.16 -2.42
N PHE A 39 20.55 0.17 -1.68
CA PHE A 39 19.80 -0.93 -2.28
C PHE A 39 18.48 -0.42 -2.87
N ARG A 40 18.05 -1.04 -3.98
CA ARG A 40 16.72 -0.79 -4.54
C ARG A 40 15.63 -1.22 -3.56
N ALA A 41 15.86 -2.30 -2.81
CA ALA A 41 15.07 -2.72 -1.66
C ALA A 41 15.50 -1.98 -0.38
N ASN A 42 14.96 -0.77 -0.21
CA ASN A 42 15.15 0.06 0.98
C ASN A 42 13.80 0.28 1.70
N PRO A 43 13.81 0.81 2.94
CA PRO A 43 12.58 0.97 3.71
C PRO A 43 11.44 1.70 2.99
N ALA A 44 11.76 2.72 2.18
CA ALA A 44 10.75 3.49 1.45
C ALA A 44 10.13 2.66 0.31
N THR A 45 10.96 2.03 -0.53
CA THR A 45 10.48 1.23 -1.67
C THR A 45 9.77 -0.04 -1.23
N LEU A 46 10.26 -0.71 -0.18
CA LEU A 46 9.60 -1.87 0.42
C LEU A 46 8.22 -1.48 0.99
N ALA A 47 8.14 -0.39 1.74
CA ALA A 47 6.88 0.09 2.31
C ALA A 47 5.85 0.47 1.23
N GLU A 48 6.31 1.10 0.15
CA GLU A 48 5.46 1.49 -0.97
C GLU A 48 4.99 0.27 -1.80
N ALA A 49 5.84 -0.75 -1.96
CA ALA A 49 5.47 -2.05 -2.52
C ALA A 49 4.53 -2.86 -1.61
N GLY A 50 4.21 -2.35 -0.41
CA GLY A 50 3.21 -2.89 0.49
C GLY A 50 3.79 -3.73 1.62
N PHE A 51 5.09 -3.65 1.90
CA PHE A 51 5.74 -4.45 2.92
C PHE A 51 6.01 -3.70 4.22
N TYR A 52 5.98 -4.40 5.35
CA TYR A 52 6.54 -3.92 6.62
C TYR A 52 7.61 -4.90 7.09
N TYR A 53 8.58 -4.39 7.84
CA TYR A 53 9.68 -5.18 8.38
C TYR A 53 9.19 -6.11 9.50
N ALA A 54 9.51 -7.39 9.38
CA ALA A 54 9.09 -8.43 10.30
C ALA A 54 10.21 -9.48 10.46
N PRO A 55 11.38 -9.07 10.99
CA PRO A 55 12.54 -9.95 11.09
C PRO A 55 12.25 -11.12 12.02
N SER A 56 12.85 -12.26 11.72
CA SER A 56 12.87 -13.45 12.57
C SER A 56 14.31 -13.77 12.96
N SER A 57 14.50 -14.75 13.85
CA SER A 57 15.86 -15.22 14.17
C SER A 57 16.54 -15.96 13.01
N SER A 58 15.77 -16.48 12.06
CA SER A 58 16.27 -17.15 10.85
C SER A 58 16.47 -16.18 9.68
N ASP A 59 15.64 -15.14 9.61
CA ASP A 59 15.50 -14.27 8.44
C ASP A 59 15.54 -12.81 8.90
N LEU A 60 16.76 -12.25 8.93
CA LEU A 60 17.02 -10.93 9.48
C LEU A 60 16.52 -9.78 8.61
N ASP A 61 16.21 -10.03 7.34
CA ASP A 61 15.69 -9.04 6.40
C ASP A 61 14.28 -9.38 5.91
N ASN A 62 13.54 -10.20 6.68
CA ASN A 62 12.18 -10.58 6.32
C ASN A 62 11.22 -9.39 6.35
N VAL A 63 10.37 -9.32 5.33
CA VAL A 63 9.28 -8.36 5.22
C VAL A 63 7.97 -9.06 4.89
N VAL A 64 6.85 -8.51 5.36
CA VAL A 64 5.50 -9.08 5.17
C VAL A 64 4.59 -8.08 4.47
N CYS A 65 3.86 -8.51 3.44
CA CYS A 65 2.89 -7.64 2.79
C CYS A 65 1.67 -7.38 3.69
N PHE A 66 1.26 -6.12 3.86
CA PHE A 66 0.08 -5.77 4.67
C PHE A 66 -1.23 -6.34 4.11
N MET A 67 -1.31 -6.51 2.78
CA MET A 67 -2.52 -6.89 2.05
C MET A 67 -2.63 -8.41 1.84
N CYS A 68 -1.59 -9.05 1.29
CA CYS A 68 -1.62 -10.49 0.99
C CYS A 68 -0.92 -11.37 2.03
N ALA A 69 -0.25 -10.77 3.02
CA ALA A 69 0.54 -11.45 4.06
C ALA A 69 1.69 -12.32 3.51
N LYS A 70 2.12 -12.12 2.27
CA LYS A 70 3.31 -12.79 1.73
C LYS A 70 4.55 -12.30 2.46
N GLU A 71 5.35 -13.26 2.91
CA GLU A 71 6.69 -13.07 3.47
C GLU A 71 7.76 -13.20 2.38
N LEU A 72 8.75 -12.31 2.41
CA LEU A 72 9.90 -12.26 1.51
C LEU A 72 11.15 -11.83 2.30
N SER A 73 12.23 -12.59 2.12
CA SER A 73 13.56 -12.41 2.72
C SER A 73 14.63 -12.52 1.62
N ASP A 74 15.90 -12.45 2.02
CA ASP A 74 17.07 -12.67 1.16
C ASP A 74 17.19 -11.60 0.07
N TRP A 75 17.03 -10.33 0.45
CA TRP A 75 17.04 -9.19 -0.46
C TRP A 75 18.46 -8.84 -0.93
N GLU A 76 18.63 -8.70 -2.24
CA GLU A 76 19.87 -8.31 -2.89
C GLU A 76 19.87 -6.83 -3.33
N ALA A 77 21.02 -6.31 -3.76
CA ALA A 77 21.20 -4.88 -4.03
C ALA A 77 20.31 -4.36 -5.18
N GLU A 78 20.14 -5.20 -6.21
CA GLU A 78 19.42 -4.89 -7.44
C GLU A 78 17.93 -5.27 -7.40
N ASP A 79 17.48 -5.92 -6.33
CA ASP A 79 16.11 -6.39 -6.18
C ASP A 79 15.11 -5.23 -6.13
N ASP A 80 14.12 -5.28 -7.02
CA ASP A 80 13.00 -4.34 -7.02
C ASP A 80 11.82 -4.92 -6.23
N PRO A 81 11.43 -4.31 -5.09
CA PRO A 81 10.30 -4.77 -4.30
C PRO A 81 8.99 -4.88 -5.07
N PHE A 82 8.71 -3.95 -5.98
CA PHE A 82 7.48 -3.96 -6.77
C PHE A 82 7.48 -5.10 -7.78
N GLN A 83 8.60 -5.31 -8.48
CA GLN A 83 8.74 -6.38 -9.46
C GLN A 83 8.65 -7.75 -8.79
N ILE A 84 9.39 -7.96 -7.69
CA ILE A 84 9.39 -9.23 -6.96
C ILE A 84 7.99 -9.52 -6.41
N HIS A 85 7.31 -8.52 -5.82
CA HIS A 85 5.95 -8.71 -5.34
C HIS A 85 4.99 -9.07 -6.47
N ALA A 86 5.10 -8.41 -7.62
CA ALA A 86 4.27 -8.69 -8.79
C ALA A 86 4.47 -10.11 -9.34
N VAL A 87 5.73 -10.58 -9.42
CA VAL A 87 6.07 -11.92 -9.89
C VAL A 87 5.65 -13.00 -8.88
N LYS A 88 5.94 -12.81 -7.59
CA LYS A 88 5.71 -13.82 -6.56
C LYS A 88 4.23 -13.90 -6.16
N CYS A 89 3.48 -12.82 -6.26
CA CYS A 89 2.08 -12.73 -5.81
C CYS A 89 1.20 -11.90 -6.77
N PRO A 90 1.04 -12.31 -8.05
CA PRO A 90 0.32 -11.54 -9.06
C PRO A 90 -1.16 -11.29 -8.74
N LYS A 91 -1.73 -12.08 -7.82
CA LYS A 91 -3.13 -11.96 -7.37
C LYS A 91 -3.32 -11.09 -6.12
N CYS A 92 -2.24 -10.56 -5.54
CA CYS A 92 -2.34 -9.63 -4.42
C CYS A 92 -3.08 -8.37 -4.87
N PRO A 93 -4.13 -7.90 -4.17
CA PRO A 93 -4.83 -6.68 -4.57
C PRO A 93 -3.91 -5.46 -4.66
N TRP A 94 -2.94 -5.34 -3.75
CA TRP A 94 -1.94 -4.27 -3.78
C TRP A 94 -1.02 -4.36 -5.00
N VAL A 95 -0.65 -5.56 -5.43
CA VAL A 95 0.09 -5.74 -6.69
C VAL A 95 -0.72 -5.23 -7.87
N VAL A 96 -2.00 -5.63 -7.94
CA VAL A 96 -2.88 -5.28 -9.05
C VAL A 96 -3.07 -3.77 -9.16
N VAL A 97 -3.21 -3.05 -8.05
CA VAL A 97 -3.46 -1.59 -8.06
C VAL A 97 -2.20 -0.73 -7.99
N ARG A 98 -1.07 -1.24 -7.48
CA ARG A 98 0.15 -0.45 -7.24
C ARG A 98 1.38 -1.02 -7.91
N CYS A 99 1.78 -2.25 -7.59
CA CYS A 99 3.07 -2.79 -8.04
C CYS A 99 3.15 -3.05 -9.54
N ALA A 100 2.03 -3.39 -10.16
CA ALA A 100 1.97 -3.62 -11.60
C ALA A 100 1.80 -2.32 -12.42
N LEU A 101 1.55 -1.16 -11.79
CA LEU A 101 1.31 0.09 -12.53
C LEU A 101 2.50 0.51 -13.38
N ALA A 102 3.72 0.34 -12.88
CA ALA A 102 4.93 0.68 -13.64
C ALA A 102 5.09 -0.15 -14.92
N GLN A 103 4.46 -1.33 -14.99
CA GLN A 103 4.46 -2.18 -16.18
C GLN A 103 3.44 -1.72 -17.23
N ASP A 104 2.48 -0.86 -16.82
CA ASP A 104 1.50 -0.25 -17.73
C ASP A 104 1.99 1.11 -18.25
N LEU A 105 3.21 1.54 -17.94
CA LEU A 105 3.84 2.75 -18.48
C LEU A 105 4.80 2.37 -19.61
N ASP A 106 4.76 3.12 -20.71
CA ASP A 106 5.78 3.04 -21.76
C ASP A 106 7.03 3.87 -21.41
N ASP A 107 8.04 3.85 -22.28
CA ASP A 107 9.30 4.56 -22.10
C ASP A 107 9.13 6.09 -22.06
N GLU A 108 7.98 6.61 -22.53
CA GLU A 108 7.62 8.03 -22.51
C GLU A 108 6.79 8.39 -21.26
N GLY A 109 6.44 7.40 -20.43
CA GLY A 109 5.61 7.58 -19.23
C GLY A 109 4.12 7.67 -19.53
N ASN A 110 3.67 7.28 -20.73
CA ASN A 110 2.25 7.19 -21.05
C ASN A 110 1.69 5.83 -20.64
N TYR A 111 0.44 5.82 -20.16
CA TYR A 111 -0.23 4.58 -19.85
C TYR A 111 -0.60 3.80 -21.12
N ASN A 112 -0.06 2.59 -21.24
CA ASN A 112 -0.39 1.62 -22.26
C ASN A 112 -0.85 0.31 -21.59
N PHE A 113 -2.16 0.06 -21.56
CA PHE A 113 -2.74 -1.09 -20.88
C PHE A 113 -2.65 -2.35 -21.76
N PRO A 114 -1.80 -3.33 -21.44
CA PRO A 114 -1.50 -4.44 -22.35
C PRO A 114 -2.66 -5.44 -22.48
N THR A 115 -3.62 -5.41 -21.55
CA THR A 115 -4.79 -6.30 -21.56
C THR A 115 -6.04 -5.56 -21.07
N PRO A 116 -7.25 -6.00 -21.47
CA PRO A 116 -8.50 -5.42 -20.97
C PRO A 116 -8.63 -5.45 -19.44
N ASP A 117 -8.02 -6.44 -18.79
CA ASP A 117 -8.01 -6.55 -17.33
C ASP A 117 -7.16 -5.47 -16.66
N ARG A 118 -6.18 -4.87 -17.35
CA ARG A 118 -5.36 -3.76 -16.84
C ARG A 118 -5.99 -2.39 -17.01
N LEU A 119 -7.07 -2.26 -17.79
CA LEU A 119 -7.76 -0.98 -17.95
C LEU A 119 -8.18 -0.42 -16.57
N PRO A 120 -8.04 0.90 -16.32
CA PRO A 120 -8.39 1.49 -15.03
C PRO A 120 -9.85 1.26 -14.62
N ASN A 121 -10.76 1.12 -15.58
CA ASN A 121 -12.18 0.84 -15.38
C ASN A 121 -12.55 -0.65 -15.45
N SER A 122 -11.56 -1.55 -15.52
CA SER A 122 -11.82 -2.99 -15.55
C SER A 122 -12.40 -3.47 -14.22
N ARG A 123 -13.19 -4.54 -14.27
CA ARG A 123 -13.73 -5.19 -13.05
C ARG A 123 -12.63 -5.75 -12.17
N VAL A 124 -11.48 -6.14 -12.75
CA VAL A 124 -10.33 -6.67 -12.01
C VAL A 124 -9.73 -5.56 -11.14
N LEU A 125 -9.47 -4.39 -11.72
CA LEU A 125 -8.93 -3.23 -10.99
C LEU A 125 -9.94 -2.70 -9.98
N GLU A 126 -11.22 -2.57 -10.33
CA GLU A 126 -12.27 -2.14 -9.38
C GLU A 126 -12.32 -3.05 -8.15
N ARG A 127 -12.28 -4.37 -8.34
CA ARG A 127 -12.28 -5.34 -7.23
C ARG A 127 -11.01 -5.26 -6.38
N ALA A 128 -9.85 -5.06 -7.03
CA ALA A 128 -8.59 -4.92 -6.31
C ALA A 128 -8.55 -3.63 -5.49
N ARG A 129 -9.06 -2.52 -6.04
CA ARG A 129 -9.24 -1.26 -5.30
C ARG A 129 -10.19 -1.44 -4.12
N LEU A 130 -11.35 -2.07 -4.32
CA LEU A 130 -12.31 -2.34 -3.26
C LEU A 130 -11.70 -3.16 -2.10
N ALA A 131 -10.80 -4.11 -2.40
CA ALA A 131 -10.14 -4.92 -1.39
C ALA A 131 -9.28 -4.09 -0.41
N THR A 132 -8.77 -2.93 -0.84
CA THR A 132 -7.96 -2.04 0.03
C THR A 132 -8.77 -1.43 1.19
N TYR A 133 -10.10 -1.37 1.05
CA TYR A 133 -11.05 -0.88 2.06
C TYR A 133 -11.48 -1.96 3.07
N THR A 134 -10.85 -3.14 3.03
CA THR A 134 -11.21 -4.29 3.88
C THR A 134 -9.99 -4.95 4.51
N LYS A 135 -10.20 -5.55 5.68
CA LYS A 135 -9.23 -6.37 6.40
C LYS A 135 -9.83 -7.76 6.61
N GLY A 136 -9.57 -8.67 5.68
CA GLY A 136 -10.25 -9.97 5.67
C GLY A 136 -11.77 -9.78 5.43
N LYS A 137 -12.60 -10.08 6.44
CA LYS A 137 -14.06 -9.87 6.38
C LYS A 137 -14.50 -8.54 6.99
N GLU A 138 -13.60 -7.84 7.68
CA GLU A 138 -13.87 -6.58 8.35
C GLU A 138 -13.80 -5.43 7.33
N LYS A 139 -14.79 -4.55 7.36
CA LYS A 139 -14.75 -3.29 6.62
C LYS A 139 -14.03 -2.27 7.51
N ILE A 140 -13.02 -1.62 6.95
CA ILE A 140 -12.18 -0.65 7.69
C ILE A 140 -12.38 0.77 7.20
N TRP A 141 -13.08 0.95 6.07
CA TRP A 141 -13.48 2.26 5.60
C TRP A 141 -14.55 2.86 6.52
N PRO A 142 -14.36 4.07 7.07
CA PRO A 142 -15.25 4.64 8.08
C PRO A 142 -16.69 4.83 7.57
N HIS A 143 -16.86 5.12 6.27
CA HIS A 143 -18.16 5.48 5.71
C HIS A 143 -19.03 4.29 5.31
N ASP A 144 -18.50 3.07 5.38
CA ASP A 144 -19.23 1.86 4.96
C ASP A 144 -20.29 1.40 5.97
N GLY A 145 -20.26 1.94 7.20
CA GLY A 145 -21.27 1.73 8.24
C GLY A 145 -22.45 2.71 8.13
N THR A 146 -22.27 3.83 7.42
CA THR A 146 -23.29 4.88 7.30
C THR A 146 -24.21 4.60 6.11
N LYS A 147 -25.52 4.56 6.37
CA LYS A 147 -26.51 4.30 5.32
C LYS A 147 -26.49 5.44 4.31
N ASN A 148 -26.42 5.09 3.02
CA ASN A 148 -26.48 6.02 1.89
C ASN A 148 -25.36 7.06 1.83
N HIS A 149 -24.22 6.85 2.49
CA HIS A 149 -23.09 7.77 2.36
C HIS A 149 -22.64 7.90 0.90
N GLY A 150 -22.33 9.12 0.46
CA GLY A 150 -21.87 9.45 -0.88
C GLY A 150 -20.56 8.74 -1.21
N ALA A 151 -19.58 8.79 -0.29
CA ALA A 151 -18.28 8.14 -0.40
C ALA A 151 -18.21 6.69 0.11
N MET A 152 -19.18 5.82 -0.18
CA MET A 152 -19.04 4.38 0.14
C MET A 152 -17.85 3.74 -0.59
N SER A 153 -17.19 2.75 0.03
CA SER A 153 -16.00 2.07 -0.51
C SER A 153 -16.17 1.57 -1.96
N LYS A 154 -17.37 1.08 -2.30
CA LYS A 154 -17.71 0.66 -3.67
C LYS A 154 -17.66 1.80 -4.67
N LYS A 155 -18.17 2.98 -4.30
CA LYS A 155 -18.14 4.19 -5.16
C LYS A 155 -16.71 4.71 -5.28
N MET A 156 -15.97 4.74 -4.17
CA MET A 156 -14.55 5.09 -4.15
C MET A 156 -13.72 4.19 -5.09
N ALA A 157 -13.85 2.88 -4.96
CA ALA A 157 -13.17 1.90 -5.80
C ALA A 157 -13.58 2.01 -7.28
N LYS A 158 -14.86 2.30 -7.57
CA LYS A 158 -15.33 2.52 -8.93
C LYS A 158 -14.75 3.81 -9.54
N ALA A 159 -14.59 4.86 -8.73
CA ALA A 159 -14.00 6.13 -9.12
C ALA A 159 -12.47 6.10 -9.31
N GLY A 160 -11.81 4.99 -8.98
CA GLY A 160 -10.36 4.83 -9.17
C GLY A 160 -9.52 4.99 -7.91
N PHE A 161 -10.15 5.25 -6.76
CA PHE A 161 -9.45 5.42 -5.50
C PHE A 161 -9.15 4.09 -4.79
N VAL A 162 -8.03 4.05 -4.09
CA VAL A 162 -7.69 3.04 -3.08
C VAL A 162 -7.66 3.67 -1.70
N TYR A 163 -7.85 2.86 -0.66
CA TYR A 163 -7.73 3.32 0.72
C TYR A 163 -6.26 3.42 1.12
N THR A 164 -5.84 4.62 1.53
CA THR A 164 -4.45 4.97 1.86
C THR A 164 -4.42 5.85 3.12
N PRO A 165 -4.99 5.37 4.23
CA PRO A 165 -5.12 6.17 5.42
C PRO A 165 -3.77 6.54 6.00
N SER A 166 -3.79 7.67 6.69
CA SER A 166 -2.72 8.04 7.60
C SER A 166 -2.73 7.15 8.86
N SER A 167 -1.85 7.45 9.82
CA SER A 167 -1.82 6.76 11.10
C SER A 167 -2.87 7.28 12.10
N THR A 168 -3.71 8.24 11.73
CA THR A 168 -4.75 8.76 12.62
C THR A 168 -5.99 7.87 12.63
N PRO A 169 -6.69 7.75 13.77
CA PRO A 169 -8.01 7.13 13.82
C PRO A 169 -8.99 7.80 12.86
N ASP A 170 -9.94 7.02 12.35
CA ASP A 170 -11.03 7.48 11.46
C ASP A 170 -10.60 8.20 10.18
N ASP A 171 -9.33 8.03 9.79
CA ASP A 171 -8.79 8.59 8.55
C ASP A 171 -9.49 7.98 7.34
N ASP A 172 -10.01 8.85 6.48
CA ASP A 172 -10.71 8.51 5.26
C ASP A 172 -9.92 8.95 4.01
N THR A 173 -8.58 8.95 4.11
CA THR A 173 -7.74 9.29 2.97
C THR A 173 -7.82 8.19 1.91
N ALA A 174 -8.11 8.62 0.68
CA ALA A 174 -8.13 7.76 -0.48
C ALA A 174 -7.32 8.38 -1.63
N THR A 175 -6.54 7.55 -2.32
CA THR A 175 -5.61 7.99 -3.36
C THR A 175 -5.95 7.36 -4.71
N CYS A 176 -5.93 8.15 -5.77
CA CYS A 176 -5.85 7.65 -7.15
C CYS A 176 -4.37 7.42 -7.49
N LEU A 177 -3.95 6.17 -7.66
CA LEU A 177 -2.55 5.83 -7.91
C LEU A 177 -2.07 6.13 -9.35
N TYR A 178 -2.98 6.53 -10.24
CA TYR A 178 -2.64 6.92 -11.61
C TYR A 178 -2.16 8.36 -11.71
N CYS A 179 -2.85 9.28 -11.03
CA CYS A 179 -2.54 10.71 -11.00
C CYS A 179 -1.97 11.18 -9.65
N ASN A 180 -1.81 10.27 -8.69
CA ASN A 180 -1.32 10.50 -7.32
C ASN A 180 -2.15 11.47 -6.47
N THR A 181 -3.37 11.79 -6.89
CA THR A 181 -4.29 12.65 -6.12
C THR A 181 -4.79 11.91 -4.89
N SER A 182 -4.56 12.50 -3.71
CA SER A 182 -5.08 12.00 -2.43
C SER A 182 -6.12 12.97 -1.88
N LEU A 183 -7.26 12.45 -1.46
CA LEU A 183 -8.39 13.21 -0.92
C LEU A 183 -8.85 12.59 0.40
N SER A 184 -9.32 13.42 1.33
CA SER A 184 -9.82 13.05 2.66
C SER A 184 -10.91 14.03 3.08
N GLY A 185 -11.61 13.75 4.18
CA GLY A 185 -12.72 14.58 4.66
C GLY A 185 -13.96 14.43 3.80
N TRP A 186 -14.30 13.19 3.42
CA TRP A 186 -15.43 12.89 2.56
C TRP A 186 -16.75 13.08 3.31
N ASP A 187 -17.58 13.98 2.80
CA ASP A 187 -18.92 14.24 3.33
C ASP A 187 -19.95 13.26 2.78
N ALA A 188 -21.10 13.18 3.46
CA ALA A 188 -22.18 12.27 3.11
C ALA A 188 -22.78 12.52 1.71
N GLU A 189 -22.66 13.74 1.19
CA GLU A 189 -23.21 14.13 -0.12
C GLU A 189 -22.18 14.05 -1.26
N ASP A 190 -20.91 13.78 -0.96
CA ASP A 190 -19.86 13.73 -1.98
C ASP A 190 -20.07 12.58 -2.97
N ASP A 191 -19.82 12.83 -4.25
CA ASP A 191 -19.75 11.79 -5.27
C ASP A 191 -18.31 11.62 -5.78
N PRO A 192 -17.62 10.54 -5.37
CA PRO A 192 -16.26 10.24 -5.82
C PRO A 192 -16.14 10.15 -7.35
N LEU A 193 -17.21 9.81 -8.07
CA LEU A 193 -17.22 9.72 -9.54
C LEU A 193 -17.23 11.10 -10.22
N SER A 194 -17.55 12.15 -9.48
CA SER A 194 -17.62 13.54 -9.97
C SER A 194 -16.32 14.32 -9.73
N VAL A 195 -15.37 13.75 -9.00
CA VAL A 195 -14.07 14.38 -8.75
C VAL A 195 -13.35 14.54 -10.09
N PRO A 196 -13.08 15.78 -10.55
CA PRO A 196 -12.40 15.97 -11.82
C PRO A 196 -10.98 15.38 -11.73
N PRO A 197 -10.46 14.79 -12.83
CA PRO A 197 -9.05 14.44 -12.87
C PRO A 197 -8.27 15.72 -12.59
N SER A 198 -7.43 15.71 -11.56
CA SER A 198 -6.55 16.84 -11.27
C SER A 198 -5.73 17.12 -12.53
N PRO A 199 -5.52 18.40 -12.91
CA PRO A 199 -4.58 18.69 -13.98
C PRO A 199 -3.23 18.04 -13.64
N PRO A 200 -2.50 17.49 -14.62
CA PRO A 200 -1.18 16.93 -14.37
C PRO A 200 -0.33 17.98 -13.66
N ILE A 201 0.29 17.59 -12.55
CA ILE A 201 1.26 18.45 -11.86
C ILE A 201 2.43 18.64 -12.84
N PRO A 202 2.83 19.90 -13.13
CA PRO A 202 3.91 20.18 -14.08
C PRO A 202 5.27 19.66 -13.62
#